data_AF-A0A7V0KQA0-F1
#
_entry.id   AF-A0A7V0KQA0-F1
#
_cell.length_a   1.000
_cell.length_b   1.000
_cell.length_c   1.000
_cell.angle_alpha   90.00
_cell.angle_beta   90.00
_cell.angle_gamma   90.00
#
_symmetry.space_group_name_H-M   'P 1'
#
loop_
_entity.id
_entity.type
_entity.pdbx_description
1 polymer ?
#
loop_
_entity_poly.entity_id
_entity_poly.type
_entity_poly.pdbx_seq_one_letter_code
_entity_poly.pdbx_strand_id
1 'polypeptide(L)'
;MNRADLLCTMSRVMMEAFSRRTVEGLKSYTLFRLALPPFQAFLNINVGKEVEKDRLVILRAAELHRSGTEPDPAHVAALLQQAREIDQTFVRKAATFPIDIRIQYRDIEHYRQQRIELLLQTSYRILTQWQGVSSFRAAVNKLYDEAQFRELLHDILRLYAMETRMLSRSVRIPHLLSLARDAVTRTITDVMERESEALAKSLAHVVYRRINPAGSGP
;
A
#
# COMPACT_ATOMS: atom_id res chain seq x y z
N MET A 1 -19.63 -8.25 9.24
CA MET A 1 -18.44 -7.45 8.89
C MET A 1 -18.94 -6.11 8.37
N ASN A 2 -18.53 -4.98 8.97
CA ASN A 2 -19.00 -3.67 8.50
C ASN A 2 -18.26 -3.28 7.19
N ARG A 3 -18.73 -2.24 6.47
CA ARG A 3 -18.12 -1.81 5.20
C ARG A 3 -16.65 -1.38 5.35
N ALA A 4 -16.28 -0.79 6.48
CA ALA A 4 -14.91 -0.40 6.76
C ALA A 4 -13.99 -1.61 6.97
N ASP A 5 -14.45 -2.65 7.67
CA ASP A 5 -13.71 -3.91 7.84
C ASP A 5 -13.48 -4.60 6.48
N LEU A 6 -14.47 -4.53 5.59
CA LEU A 6 -14.34 -5.04 4.22
C LEU A 6 -13.30 -4.24 3.41
N LEU A 7 -13.30 -2.90 3.51
CA LEU A 7 -12.26 -2.07 2.90
C LEU A 7 -10.87 -2.37 3.45
N CYS A 8 -10.73 -2.51 4.78
CA CYS A 8 -9.48 -2.93 5.42
C CYS A 8 -9.00 -4.27 4.87
N THR A 9 -9.91 -5.23 4.70
CA THR A 9 -9.60 -6.54 4.13
C THR A 9 -9.13 -6.43 2.68
N MET A 10 -9.80 -5.61 1.86
CA MET A 10 -9.40 -5.35 0.48
C MET A 10 -8.03 -4.68 0.39
N SER A 11 -7.76 -3.66 1.23
CA SER A 11 -6.46 -2.98 1.29
C SER A 11 -5.35 -3.95 1.66
N ARG A 12 -5.58 -4.80 2.68
CA ARG A 12 -4.64 -5.86 3.06
C ARG A 12 -4.34 -6.80 1.89
N VAL A 13 -5.38 -7.32 1.23
CA VAL A 13 -5.21 -8.24 0.10
C VAL A 13 -4.41 -7.58 -1.04
N MET A 14 -4.68 -6.30 -1.32
CA MET A 14 -3.92 -5.52 -2.29
C MET A 14 -2.44 -5.41 -1.92
N MET A 15 -2.13 -5.00 -0.68
CA MET A 15 -0.75 -4.82 -0.21
C MET A 15 0.04 -6.14 -0.18
N GLU A 16 -0.60 -7.22 0.26
CA GLU A 16 0.01 -8.56 0.25
C GLU A 16 0.22 -9.07 -1.18
N ALA A 17 -0.73 -8.84 -2.09
CA ALA A 17 -0.57 -9.20 -3.50
C ALA A 17 0.57 -8.42 -4.15
N PHE A 18 0.67 -7.12 -3.87
CA PHE A 18 1.74 -6.27 -4.37
C PHE A 18 3.12 -6.75 -3.89
N SER A 19 3.24 -7.07 -2.60
CA SER A 19 4.49 -7.62 -2.04
C SER A 19 4.87 -8.95 -2.66
N ARG A 20 3.92 -9.90 -2.77
CA ARG A 20 4.18 -11.20 -3.40
C ARG A 20 4.66 -11.05 -4.84
N ARG A 21 4.01 -10.19 -5.63
CA ARG A 21 4.39 -9.91 -7.02
C ARG A 21 5.77 -9.26 -7.11
N THR A 22 6.07 -8.32 -6.21
CA THR A 22 7.39 -7.67 -6.12
C THR A 22 8.48 -8.70 -5.83
N VAL A 23 8.27 -9.58 -4.83
CA VAL A 23 9.21 -10.67 -4.52
C VAL A 23 9.42 -11.58 -5.72
N GLU A 24 8.34 -11.99 -6.38
CA GLU A 24 8.43 -12.88 -7.55
C GLU A 24 9.22 -12.22 -8.68
N GLY A 25 8.97 -10.94 -8.95
CA GLY A 25 9.75 -10.16 -9.91
C GLY A 25 11.24 -10.10 -9.53
N LEU A 26 11.56 -9.96 -8.24
CA LEU A 26 12.93 -9.92 -7.75
C LEU A 26 13.67 -11.26 -7.87
N LYS A 27 12.98 -12.41 -7.89
CA LYS A 27 13.61 -13.73 -8.06
C LYS A 27 14.34 -13.88 -9.40
N SER A 28 13.98 -13.09 -10.41
CA SER A 28 14.67 -13.07 -11.71
C SER A 28 16.11 -12.54 -11.63
N TYR A 29 16.50 -11.93 -10.50
CA TYR A 29 17.83 -11.37 -10.28
C TYR A 29 18.66 -12.25 -9.32
N THR A 30 19.85 -12.67 -9.76
CA THR A 30 20.72 -13.63 -9.05
C THR A 30 20.98 -13.26 -7.58
N LEU A 31 21.21 -11.98 -7.28
CA LEU A 31 21.49 -11.50 -5.92
C LEU A 31 20.29 -11.73 -4.97
N PHE A 32 19.07 -11.44 -5.43
CA PHE A 32 17.86 -11.58 -4.62
C PHE A 32 17.48 -13.05 -4.45
N ARG A 33 17.74 -13.89 -5.45
CA ARG A 33 17.54 -15.34 -5.34
C ARG A 33 18.38 -15.97 -4.22
N LEU A 34 19.61 -15.50 -4.01
CA LEU A 34 20.50 -15.99 -2.95
C LEU A 34 20.14 -15.42 -1.56
N ALA A 35 19.65 -14.17 -1.50
CA ALA A 35 19.25 -13.51 -0.26
C ALA A 35 17.77 -13.70 0.12
N LEU A 36 17.04 -14.57 -0.60
CA LEU A 36 15.58 -14.59 -0.61
C LEU A 36 14.94 -14.89 0.77
N PRO A 37 15.39 -15.89 1.56
CA PRO A 37 14.74 -16.21 2.82
C PRO A 37 14.73 -15.06 3.86
N PRO A 38 15.89 -14.44 4.21
CA PRO A 38 15.88 -13.32 5.15
C PRO A 38 15.22 -12.06 4.56
N PHE A 39 15.35 -11.82 3.25
CA PHE A 39 14.71 -10.69 2.57
C PHE A 39 13.18 -10.81 2.57
N GLN A 40 12.64 -12.01 2.33
CA GLN A 40 11.21 -12.28 2.40
C GLN A 40 10.66 -12.05 3.82
N ALA A 41 11.36 -12.54 4.84
CA ALA A 41 10.95 -12.36 6.23
C ALA A 41 10.89 -10.87 6.59
N PHE A 42 11.90 -10.10 6.20
CA PHE A 42 11.93 -8.65 6.38
C PHE A 42 10.77 -7.95 5.65
N LEU A 43 10.52 -8.28 4.37
CA LEU A 43 9.43 -7.72 3.59
C LEU A 43 8.05 -8.04 4.19
N ASN A 44 7.84 -9.26 4.69
CA ASN A 44 6.57 -9.64 5.32
C ASN A 44 6.28 -8.79 6.57
N ILE A 45 7.31 -8.51 7.38
CA ILE A 45 7.16 -7.63 8.55
C ILE A 45 6.86 -6.19 8.09
N ASN A 46 7.51 -5.70 7.03
CA ASN A 46 7.24 -4.37 6.49
C ASN A 46 5.81 -4.25 5.92
N VAL A 47 5.32 -5.27 5.21
CA VAL A 47 3.94 -5.29 4.70
C VAL A 47 2.94 -5.31 5.84
N GLY A 48 3.14 -6.14 6.87
CA GLY A 48 2.26 -6.17 8.03
C GLY A 48 2.14 -4.79 8.71
N LYS A 49 3.25 -4.06 8.78
CA LYS A 49 3.29 -2.68 9.27
C LYS A 49 2.49 -1.72 8.38
N GLU A 50 2.60 -1.81 7.06
CA GLU A 50 1.84 -0.97 6.13
C GLU A 50 0.34 -1.31 6.09
N VAL A 51 -0.01 -2.59 6.26
CA VAL A 51 -1.40 -3.03 6.42
C VAL A 51 -2.03 -2.42 7.67
N GLU A 52 -1.30 -2.36 8.79
CA GLU A 52 -1.81 -1.73 10.01
C GLU A 52 -2.01 -0.22 9.84
N LYS A 53 -1.11 0.46 9.13
CA LYS A 53 -1.27 1.89 8.80
C LYS A 53 -2.50 2.12 7.92
N ASP A 54 -2.69 1.33 6.86
CA ASP A 54 -3.85 1.44 5.96
C ASP A 54 -5.15 1.21 6.73
N ARG A 55 -5.17 0.20 7.60
CA ARG A 55 -6.31 -0.09 8.48
C ARG A 55 -6.65 1.12 9.33
N LEU A 56 -5.66 1.76 9.94
CA LEU A 56 -5.85 2.94 10.79
C LEU A 56 -6.44 4.11 9.98
N VAL A 57 -5.94 4.36 8.76
CA VAL A 57 -6.49 5.39 7.85
C VAL A 57 -7.94 5.09 7.47
N ILE A 58 -8.26 3.85 7.10
CA ILE A 58 -9.61 3.44 6.69
C ILE A 58 -10.61 3.53 7.86
N LEU A 59 -10.19 3.12 9.05
CA LEU A 59 -11.02 3.25 10.26
C LEU A 59 -11.27 4.71 10.60
N ARG A 60 -10.27 5.58 10.47
CA ARG A 60 -10.44 7.03 10.63
C ARG A 60 -11.42 7.60 9.61
N ALA A 61 -11.33 7.19 8.34
CA ALA A 61 -12.30 7.58 7.32
C ALA A 61 -13.73 7.17 7.71
N ALA A 62 -13.89 5.97 8.28
CA ALA A 62 -15.18 5.47 8.73
C ALA A 62 -15.73 6.22 9.96
N GLU A 63 -14.87 6.65 10.89
CA GLU A 63 -15.26 7.52 12.00
C GLU A 63 -15.75 8.87 11.50
N LEU A 64 -14.97 9.52 10.64
CA LEU A 64 -15.30 10.81 10.04
C LEU A 64 -16.62 10.75 9.25
N HIS A 65 -16.81 9.68 8.48
CA HIS A 65 -18.08 9.41 7.85
C HIS A 65 -19.23 9.35 8.88
N ARG A 66 -19.08 8.60 9.98
CA ARG A 66 -20.15 8.44 10.98
C ARG A 66 -20.48 9.76 11.69
N SER A 67 -19.48 10.63 11.88
CA SER A 67 -19.68 11.96 12.47
C SER A 67 -20.14 13.03 11.48
N GLY A 68 -20.25 12.70 10.18
CA GLY A 68 -20.58 13.68 9.14
C GLY A 68 -19.48 14.73 8.93
N THR A 69 -18.24 14.44 9.34
CA THR A 69 -17.11 15.35 9.22
C THR A 69 -16.29 14.97 8.00
N GLU A 70 -15.95 15.93 7.16
CA GLU A 70 -15.06 15.67 6.02
C GLU A 70 -13.59 15.56 6.48
N PRO A 71 -12.75 14.74 5.83
CA PRO A 71 -11.34 14.67 6.15
C PRO A 71 -10.60 15.96 5.77
N ASP A 72 -9.67 16.39 6.63
CA ASP A 72 -8.93 17.65 6.51
C ASP A 72 -7.42 17.45 6.80
N PRO A 73 -6.58 18.49 6.66
CA PRO A 73 -5.14 18.37 6.93
C PRO A 73 -4.80 17.98 8.38
N ALA A 74 -5.61 18.34 9.37
CA ALA A 74 -5.37 17.99 10.76
C ALA A 74 -5.53 16.48 10.99
N HIS A 75 -6.51 15.87 10.31
CA HIS A 75 -6.68 14.43 10.30
C HIS A 75 -5.47 13.70 9.71
N VAL A 76 -4.94 14.19 8.59
CA VAL A 76 -3.74 13.62 7.96
C VAL A 76 -2.53 13.75 8.90
N ALA A 77 -2.34 14.89 9.55
CA ALA A 77 -1.25 15.10 10.51
C ALA A 77 -1.32 14.14 11.71
N ALA A 78 -2.52 13.92 12.26
CA ALA A 78 -2.72 12.95 13.36
C ALA A 78 -2.42 11.51 12.93
N LEU A 79 -2.77 11.14 11.69
CA LEU A 79 -2.47 9.84 11.11
C LEU A 79 -0.97 9.66 10.84
N LEU A 80 -0.27 10.71 10.40
CA LEU A 80 1.18 10.71 10.24
C LEU A 80 1.88 10.44 11.58
N GLN A 81 1.42 11.07 12.66
CA GLN A 81 1.98 10.85 13.98
C GLN A 81 1.80 9.39 14.45
N GLN A 82 0.61 8.81 14.27
CA GLN A 82 0.35 7.39 14.58
C GLN A 82 1.20 6.45 13.70
N ALA A 83 1.41 6.80 12.43
CA ALA A 83 2.28 6.02 11.54
C ALA A 83 3.74 5.97 12.03
N ARG A 84 4.25 7.02 12.68
CA ARG A 84 5.58 7.03 13.31
C ARG A 84 5.67 6.05 14.48
N GLU A 85 4.64 5.93 15.30
CA GLU A 85 4.59 4.99 16.42
C GLU A 85 4.59 3.53 15.94
N ILE A 86 3.87 3.26 14.85
CA ILE A 86 3.88 1.97 14.15
C ILE A 86 5.29 1.67 13.61
N ASP A 87 5.95 2.64 12.98
CA ASP A 87 7.33 2.49 12.48
C ASP A 87 8.33 2.19 13.60
N GLN A 88 8.22 2.83 14.76
CA GLN A 88 9.10 2.54 15.90
C GLN A 88 8.93 1.11 16.43
N THR A 89 7.69 0.61 16.43
CA THR A 89 7.41 -0.79 16.79
C THR A 89 8.02 -1.75 15.77
N PHE A 90 7.97 -1.39 14.48
CA PHE A 90 8.63 -2.15 13.42
C PHE A 90 10.15 -2.18 13.59
N VAL A 91 10.81 -1.04 13.84
CA VAL A 91 12.27 -0.98 14.02
C VAL A 91 12.71 -1.91 15.16
N ARG A 92 11.96 -1.96 16.26
CA ARG A 92 12.23 -2.90 17.36
C ARG A 92 12.12 -4.37 16.92
N LYS A 93 11.11 -4.73 16.14
CA LYS A 93 10.93 -6.10 15.61
C LYS A 93 12.03 -6.46 14.59
N ALA A 94 12.45 -5.49 13.78
CA ALA A 94 13.47 -5.65 12.76
C ALA A 94 14.90 -5.72 13.31
N ALA A 95 15.12 -5.40 14.59
CA ALA A 95 16.42 -5.55 15.25
C ALA A 95 16.91 -7.00 15.34
N THR A 96 16.05 -7.98 15.06
CA THR A 96 16.42 -9.40 14.94
C THR A 96 17.23 -9.71 13.67
N PHE A 97 17.26 -8.79 12.70
CA PHE A 97 18.04 -8.90 11.48
C PHE A 97 19.36 -8.12 11.62
N PRO A 98 20.46 -8.57 10.96
CA PRO A 98 21.76 -7.89 11.02
C PRO A 98 21.82 -6.63 10.15
N ILE A 99 20.85 -5.73 10.34
CA ILE A 99 20.70 -4.45 9.62
C ILE A 99 20.43 -3.32 10.62
N ASP A 100 21.05 -2.15 10.40
CA ASP A 100 20.75 -0.94 11.18
C ASP A 100 19.75 -0.08 10.38
N ILE A 101 18.54 0.10 10.90
CA ILE A 101 17.48 0.87 10.27
C ILE A 101 17.36 2.22 10.97
N ARG A 102 17.82 3.28 10.30
CA ARG A 102 17.68 4.66 10.81
C ARG A 102 16.73 5.45 9.93
N ILE A 103 15.45 5.44 10.29
CA ILE A 103 14.40 6.11 9.51
C ILE A 103 14.62 7.62 9.50
N GLN A 104 14.98 8.17 8.34
CA GLN A 104 15.04 9.62 8.12
C GLN A 104 13.66 10.14 7.73
N TYR A 105 12.82 10.45 8.73
CA TYR A 105 11.43 10.84 8.51
C TYR A 105 11.25 12.00 7.51
N ARG A 106 12.14 12.99 7.56
CA ARG A 106 12.14 14.13 6.62
C ARG A 106 12.16 13.72 5.14
N ASP A 107 12.76 12.57 4.81
CA ASP A 107 12.97 12.12 3.44
C ASP A 107 11.77 11.29 2.91
N ILE A 108 10.91 10.80 3.82
CA ILE A 108 9.80 9.88 3.51
C ILE A 108 8.43 10.52 3.73
N GLU A 109 8.34 11.52 4.62
CA GLU A 109 7.06 12.02 5.12
C GLU A 109 6.21 12.68 4.05
N HIS A 110 6.82 13.31 3.05
CA HIS A 110 6.07 13.90 1.94
C HIS A 110 5.25 12.85 1.18
N TYR A 111 5.86 11.72 0.80
CA TYR A 111 5.16 10.63 0.10
C TYR A 111 4.13 9.95 1.00
N ARG A 112 4.47 9.80 2.28
CA ARG A 112 3.55 9.22 3.26
C ARG A 112 2.32 10.10 3.48
N GLN A 113 2.51 11.41 3.59
CA GLN A 113 1.42 12.35 3.72
C GLN A 113 0.47 12.23 2.53
N GLN A 114 1.02 12.24 1.31
CA GLN A 114 0.24 12.06 0.08
C GLN A 114 -0.53 10.74 0.08
N ARG A 115 0.10 9.63 0.48
CA ARG A 115 -0.55 8.32 0.52
C ARG A 115 -1.66 8.25 1.56
N ILE A 116 -1.42 8.77 2.76
CA ILE A 116 -2.42 8.87 3.83
C ILE A 116 -3.60 9.71 3.38
N GLU A 117 -3.34 10.88 2.80
CA GLU A 117 -4.37 11.79 2.29
C GLU A 117 -5.22 11.13 1.21
N LEU A 118 -4.57 10.54 0.20
CA LEU A 118 -5.24 9.84 -0.89
C LEU A 118 -6.11 8.68 -0.38
N LEU A 119 -5.57 7.86 0.53
CA LEU A 119 -6.28 6.72 1.10
C LEU A 119 -7.43 7.17 2.01
N LEU A 120 -7.24 8.21 2.81
CA LEU A 120 -8.26 8.78 3.70
C LEU A 120 -9.44 9.34 2.90
N GLN A 121 -9.16 10.23 1.95
CA GLN A 121 -10.17 10.86 1.09
C GLN A 121 -10.93 9.82 0.27
N THR A 122 -10.21 8.87 -0.33
CA THR A 122 -10.82 7.80 -1.11
C THR A 122 -11.71 6.91 -0.26
N SER A 123 -11.24 6.49 0.90
CA SER A 123 -12.00 5.62 1.80
C SER A 123 -13.26 6.33 2.29
N TYR A 124 -13.16 7.61 2.64
CA TYR A 124 -14.31 8.43 3.02
C TYR A 124 -15.35 8.48 1.89
N ARG A 125 -14.94 8.88 0.67
CA ARG A 125 -15.83 8.97 -0.50
C ARG A 125 -16.50 7.63 -0.83
N ILE A 126 -15.75 6.53 -0.81
CA ILE A 126 -16.28 5.20 -1.06
C ILE A 126 -17.30 4.83 0.02
N LEU A 127 -17.01 5.04 1.30
CA LEU A 127 -17.94 4.73 2.38
C LEU A 127 -19.24 5.54 2.26
N THR A 128 -19.14 6.83 1.93
CA THR A 128 -20.28 7.73 1.70
C THR A 128 -21.14 7.22 0.56
N GLN A 129 -20.51 6.92 -0.58
CA GLN A 129 -21.25 6.46 -1.74
C GLN A 129 -21.85 5.06 -1.53
N TRP A 130 -21.17 4.21 -0.76
CA TRP A 130 -21.60 2.84 -0.47
C TRP A 130 -22.83 2.80 0.45
N GLN A 131 -23.16 3.85 1.19
CA GLN A 131 -24.41 3.88 1.96
C GLN A 131 -25.65 3.72 1.09
N GLY A 132 -25.66 4.38 -0.07
CA GLY A 132 -26.80 4.39 -0.99
C GLY A 132 -26.79 3.30 -2.06
N VAL A 133 -25.92 2.29 -1.97
CA VAL A 133 -25.83 1.21 -2.97
C VAL A 133 -25.55 -0.15 -2.34
N SER A 134 -25.86 -1.21 -3.08
CA SER A 134 -25.81 -2.60 -2.61
C SER A 134 -24.41 -3.20 -2.53
N SER A 135 -23.39 -2.64 -3.21
CA SER A 135 -22.06 -3.26 -3.31
C SER A 135 -20.92 -2.26 -3.42
N PHE A 136 -19.70 -2.72 -3.07
CA PHE A 136 -18.44 -1.99 -3.27
C PHE A 136 -18.29 -1.55 -4.73
N ARG A 137 -18.52 -2.47 -5.67
CA ARG A 137 -18.42 -2.20 -7.11
C ARG A 137 -19.36 -1.06 -7.50
N ALA A 138 -20.60 -1.09 -7.06
CA ALA A 138 -21.56 -0.02 -7.36
C ALA A 138 -21.12 1.33 -6.76
N ALA A 139 -20.50 1.33 -5.58
CA ALA A 139 -19.99 2.55 -4.95
C ALA A 139 -18.81 3.13 -5.74
N VAL A 140 -17.87 2.28 -6.14
CA VAL A 140 -16.71 2.67 -6.97
C VAL A 140 -17.15 3.16 -8.35
N ASN A 141 -18.06 2.45 -9.03
CA ASN A 141 -18.58 2.85 -10.35
C ASN A 141 -19.33 4.20 -10.35
N LYS A 142 -19.83 4.64 -9.20
CA LYS A 142 -20.45 5.97 -9.06
C LYS A 142 -19.42 7.09 -8.87
N LEU A 143 -18.21 6.76 -8.41
CA LEU A 143 -17.16 7.74 -8.10
C LEU A 143 -16.11 7.84 -9.21
N TYR A 144 -15.86 6.72 -9.90
CA TYR A 144 -14.75 6.57 -10.83
C TYR A 144 -15.19 5.73 -12.03
N ASP A 145 -14.67 6.05 -13.21
CA ASP A 145 -14.59 5.08 -14.31
C ASP A 145 -13.41 4.10 -14.09
N GLU A 146 -13.28 3.10 -14.97
CA GLU A 146 -12.23 2.07 -14.85
C GLU A 146 -10.81 2.68 -14.92
N ALA A 147 -10.61 3.71 -15.76
CA ALA A 147 -9.31 4.33 -15.93
C ALA A 147 -8.91 5.14 -14.69
N GLN A 148 -9.85 5.92 -14.14
CA GLN A 148 -9.68 6.70 -12.92
C GLN A 148 -9.43 5.80 -11.71
N PHE A 149 -10.19 4.70 -11.57
CA PHE A 149 -9.98 3.78 -10.46
C PHE A 149 -8.64 3.04 -10.57
N ARG A 150 -8.23 2.67 -11.79
CA ARG A 150 -6.90 2.11 -12.04
C ARG A 150 -5.80 3.09 -11.66
N GLU A 151 -5.90 4.35 -12.08
CA GLU A 151 -4.92 5.39 -11.76
C GLU A 151 -4.82 5.61 -10.25
N LEU A 152 -5.96 5.67 -9.56
CA LEU A 152 -6.02 5.77 -8.10
C LEU A 152 -5.30 4.62 -7.40
N LEU A 153 -5.57 3.37 -7.79
CA LEU A 153 -4.87 2.21 -7.24
C LEU A 153 -3.37 2.24 -7.55
N HIS A 154 -3.01 2.68 -8.76
CA HIS A 154 -1.63 2.81 -9.16
C HIS A 154 -0.90 3.84 -8.29
N ASP A 155 -1.47 5.02 -8.08
CA ASP A 155 -0.87 6.07 -7.25
C ASP A 155 -0.68 5.64 -5.80
N ILE A 156 -1.64 4.92 -5.20
CA ILE A 156 -1.49 4.38 -3.84
C ILE A 156 -0.27 3.44 -3.76
N LEU A 157 -0.13 2.53 -4.72
CA LEU A 157 0.97 1.56 -4.76
C LEU A 157 2.31 2.23 -5.11
N ARG A 158 2.29 3.21 -6.02
CA ARG A 158 3.47 3.99 -6.44
C ARG A 158 4.00 4.82 -5.28
N LEU A 159 3.14 5.50 -4.53
CA LEU A 159 3.55 6.25 -3.33
C LEU A 159 4.19 5.32 -2.29
N TYR A 160 3.63 4.13 -2.07
CA TYR A 160 4.27 3.12 -1.22
C TYR A 160 5.65 2.65 -1.75
N ALA A 161 5.79 2.48 -3.06
CA ALA A 161 7.08 2.18 -3.68
C ALA A 161 8.11 3.30 -3.46
N MET A 162 7.69 4.57 -3.57
CA MET A 162 8.53 5.74 -3.31
C MET A 162 8.95 5.81 -1.83
N GLU A 163 8.03 5.56 -0.89
CA GLU A 163 8.35 5.44 0.54
C GLU A 163 9.39 4.34 0.79
N THR A 164 9.21 3.17 0.19
CA THR A 164 10.11 2.01 0.34
C THR A 164 11.50 2.30 -0.24
N ARG A 165 11.56 2.96 -1.40
CA ARG A 165 12.82 3.43 -2.00
C ARG A 165 13.56 4.37 -1.05
N MET A 166 12.86 5.32 -0.44
CA MET A 166 13.48 6.26 0.49
C MET A 166 13.90 5.60 1.81
N LEU A 167 13.13 4.62 2.31
CA LEU A 167 13.53 3.78 3.43
C LEU A 167 14.75 2.93 3.13
N SER A 168 14.94 2.42 1.91
CA SER A 168 16.15 1.66 1.56
C SER A 168 17.43 2.49 1.69
N ARG A 169 17.33 3.82 1.49
CA ARG A 169 18.42 4.79 1.74
C ARG A 169 18.69 5.04 3.23
N SER A 170 17.73 4.68 4.08
CA SER A 170 17.81 4.75 5.56
C SER A 170 18.37 3.47 6.21
N VAL A 171 18.47 2.36 5.47
CA VAL A 171 19.06 1.10 5.95
C VAL A 171 20.57 1.10 5.76
N ARG A 172 21.34 1.05 6.86
CA ARG A 172 22.79 0.87 6.81
C ARG A 172 23.10 -0.62 6.66
N ILE A 173 23.64 -0.97 5.50
CA ILE A 173 24.15 -2.30 5.18
C ILE A 173 25.67 -2.32 5.50
N PRO A 174 26.24 -3.43 6.00
CA PRO A 174 27.68 -3.56 6.19
C PRO A 174 28.50 -3.13 4.96
N HIS A 175 29.64 -2.48 5.19
CA HIS A 175 30.39 -1.70 4.18
C HIS A 175 30.75 -2.46 2.89
N LEU A 176 30.97 -3.78 2.99
CA LEU A 176 31.30 -4.67 1.87
C LEU A 176 30.16 -4.81 0.83
N LEU A 177 28.92 -4.46 1.17
CA LEU A 177 27.75 -4.52 0.27
C LEU A 177 27.31 -3.14 -0.24
N SER A 178 28.03 -2.08 0.12
CA SER A 178 27.67 -0.69 -0.23
C SER A 178 27.70 -0.41 -1.73
N LEU A 179 28.63 -1.03 -2.47
CA LEU A 179 28.74 -0.91 -3.94
C LEU A 179 27.54 -1.51 -4.68
N ALA A 180 26.91 -2.55 -4.12
CA ALA A 180 25.72 -3.17 -4.69
C ALA A 180 24.42 -2.48 -4.25
N ARG A 181 24.47 -1.64 -3.22
CA ARG A 181 23.28 -1.02 -2.61
C ARG A 181 22.46 -0.21 -3.59
N ASP A 182 23.11 0.64 -4.40
CA ASP A 182 22.40 1.49 -5.36
C ASP A 182 21.76 0.67 -6.48
N ALA A 183 22.45 -0.37 -6.94
CA ALA A 183 21.90 -1.31 -7.93
C ALA A 183 20.70 -2.06 -7.35
N VAL A 184 20.81 -2.58 -6.12
CA VAL A 184 19.73 -3.23 -5.38
C VAL A 184 18.52 -2.32 -5.22
N THR A 185 18.72 -1.10 -4.74
CA THR A 185 17.64 -0.13 -4.56
C THR A 185 16.96 0.21 -5.88
N ARG A 186 17.71 0.39 -6.98
CA ARG A 186 17.14 0.61 -8.32
C ARG A 186 16.31 -0.59 -8.76
N THR A 187 16.86 -1.80 -8.70
CA THR A 187 16.14 -3.02 -9.07
C THR A 187 14.85 -3.21 -8.28
N ILE A 188 14.87 -2.99 -6.96
CA ILE A 188 13.64 -3.02 -6.14
C ILE A 188 12.65 -1.97 -6.61
N THR A 189 13.10 -0.73 -6.85
CA THR A 189 12.24 0.36 -7.30
C THR A 189 11.58 0.04 -8.65
N ASP A 190 12.37 -0.40 -9.63
CA ASP A 190 11.89 -0.68 -10.98
C ASP A 190 10.87 -1.84 -10.99
N VAL A 191 11.10 -2.87 -10.17
CA VAL A 191 10.16 -3.98 -10.01
C VAL A 191 8.88 -3.51 -9.31
N MET A 192 9.00 -2.73 -8.23
CA MET A 192 7.84 -2.19 -7.53
C MET A 192 6.98 -1.29 -8.43
N GLU A 193 7.59 -0.44 -9.25
CA GLU A 193 6.89 0.45 -10.19
C GLU A 193 6.15 -0.34 -11.28
N ARG A 194 6.81 -1.33 -11.87
CA ARG A 194 6.16 -2.22 -12.85
C ARG A 194 4.99 -2.99 -12.23
N GLU A 195 5.18 -3.54 -11.04
CA GLU A 195 4.13 -4.30 -10.37
C GLU A 195 3.01 -3.40 -9.85
N SER A 196 3.26 -2.12 -9.56
CA SER A 196 2.20 -1.20 -9.11
C SER A 196 1.23 -0.93 -10.24
N GLU A 197 1.74 -0.67 -11.45
CA GLU A 197 0.91 -0.50 -12.64
C GLU A 197 0.15 -1.79 -12.99
N ALA A 198 0.88 -2.92 -13.05
CA ALA A 198 0.31 -4.19 -13.46
C ALA A 198 -0.77 -4.69 -12.48
N LEU A 199 -0.57 -4.50 -11.17
CA LEU A 199 -1.56 -4.88 -10.16
C LEU A 199 -2.77 -3.95 -10.17
N ALA A 200 -2.57 -2.63 -10.28
CA ALA A 200 -3.66 -1.67 -10.37
C ALA A 200 -4.58 -1.99 -11.56
N LYS A 201 -3.99 -2.32 -12.72
CA LYS A 201 -4.75 -2.78 -13.90
C LYS A 201 -5.57 -4.03 -13.63
N SER A 202 -4.96 -5.07 -13.04
CA SER A 202 -5.69 -6.31 -12.70
C SER A 202 -6.84 -6.07 -11.72
N LEU A 203 -6.62 -5.26 -10.68
CA LEU A 203 -7.62 -4.98 -9.65
C LEU A 203 -8.78 -4.13 -10.19
N ALA A 204 -8.49 -3.09 -10.96
CA ALA A 204 -9.51 -2.30 -11.64
C ALA A 204 -10.36 -3.21 -12.55
N HIS A 205 -9.72 -4.05 -13.36
CA HIS A 205 -10.46 -4.98 -14.21
C HIS A 205 -11.40 -5.90 -13.41
N VAL A 206 -11.01 -6.40 -12.23
CA VAL A 206 -11.87 -7.23 -11.36
C VAL A 206 -13.10 -6.47 -10.83
N VAL A 207 -12.99 -5.15 -10.64
CA VAL A 207 -14.10 -4.29 -10.20
C VAL A 207 -15.08 -4.01 -11.34
N TYR A 208 -14.57 -3.78 -12.56
CA TYR A 208 -15.37 -3.37 -13.73
C TYR A 208 -15.75 -4.53 -14.66
N ARG A 209 -15.22 -5.75 -14.45
CA ARG A 209 -15.60 -6.93 -15.22
C ARG A 209 -17.09 -7.18 -15.08
N ARG A 210 -17.83 -7.07 -16.19
CA ARG A 210 -19.22 -7.51 -16.28
C ARG A 210 -19.25 -9.01 -16.02
N ILE A 211 -20.06 -9.44 -15.05
CA ILE A 211 -20.50 -10.83 -15.01
C ILE A 211 -21.53 -10.91 -16.14
N ASN A 212 -21.16 -11.49 -17.28
CA ASN A 212 -22.18 -11.96 -18.21
C ASN A 212 -23.01 -12.99 -17.43
N PRO A 213 -24.32 -12.77 -17.18
CA PRO A 213 -25.16 -13.87 -16.75
C PRO A 213 -25.09 -14.90 -17.88
N ALA A 214 -24.66 -16.11 -17.56
CA ALA A 214 -24.63 -17.20 -18.51
C ALA A 214 -26.04 -17.40 -19.09
N GLY A 215 -26.13 -17.32 -20.41
CA GLY A 215 -27.12 -17.98 -21.27
C GLY A 215 -28.58 -18.00 -20.79
N SER A 216 -29.31 -16.93 -21.05
CA SER A 216 -30.71 -17.06 -21.50
C SER A 216 -30.69 -17.07 -23.04
N GLY A 217 -30.35 -18.23 -23.61
CA GLY A 217 -30.66 -18.51 -25.01
C GLY A 217 -32.13 -18.91 -25.11
N PRO A 218 -32.84 -18.48 -26.16
CA PRO A 218 -34.22 -18.89 -26.44
C PRO A 218 -34.35 -20.39 -26.70
#